data_AF-A0A8H5XPM1-F1
#
_entry.id   AF-A0A8H5XPM1-F1
#
_cell.length_a   1.000
_cell.length_b   1.000
_cell.length_c   1.000
_cell.angle_alpha   90.00
_cell.angle_beta   90.00
_cell.angle_gamma   90.00
#
_symmetry.space_group_name_H-M   'P 1'
#
loop_
_entity.id
_entity.type
_entity.pdbx_description
1 polymer ?
#
loop_
_entity_poly.entity_id
_entity_poly.type
_entity_poly.pdbx_seq_one_letter_code
_entity_poly.pdbx_strand_id
1 'polypeptide(L)'
;MIDQPVPSFPMIDAPPRRLSAVTSLSPGSGLGVSPQLSMSSGRTIPGDLYATSSNGARRPCTAKSKQLFPPPGLQGYTQLPTISQDSGLQAHPLSFPDLSHIILEDEAYRESFMTELTYSKICDAFTKTCLESSMFHQPYASADFPSLKLLEYFVKLFFEHFDPIVPLVHPHTTDLNGNWVLALAICVIGSQYSATADIHACVVPFHEFLRRTLVTQLEGSELSLPLAQALVLSQVGLLYSGGSQLQKAAYERMGSLQRVITSYQYRQGFSGHDEGDEDKWRGWIEDETWRRLCYFIWLLDRMGRYFFDDHQTGAFNVADLTLPHDGLWSQVTSSDWIQLHRRVD
;
A
#
# COMPACT_ATOMS: atom_id res chain seq x y z
N MET A 1 -35.90 -25.18 41.99
CA MET A 1 -34.56 -25.49 41.42
C MET A 1 -34.80 -25.98 40.00
N ILE A 2 -34.48 -25.29 38.91
CA ILE A 2 -33.84 -24.00 38.66
C ILE A 2 -34.49 -23.50 37.36
N ASP A 3 -35.21 -22.37 37.41
CA ASP A 3 -35.52 -21.57 36.23
C ASP A 3 -34.23 -20.88 35.81
N GLN A 4 -33.74 -21.15 34.60
CA GLN A 4 -32.67 -20.36 33.97
C GLN A 4 -33.28 -19.45 32.88
N PRO A 5 -33.03 -18.13 32.93
CA PRO A 5 -33.43 -17.24 31.85
C PRO A 5 -32.46 -17.34 30.67
N VAL A 6 -33.04 -17.33 29.46
CA VAL A 6 -32.33 -17.19 28.18
C VAL A 6 -31.57 -15.87 28.16
N PRO A 7 -30.26 -15.85 27.83
CA PRO A 7 -29.55 -14.58 27.66
C PRO A 7 -29.97 -13.94 26.34
N SER A 8 -30.71 -12.84 26.45
CA SER A 8 -30.98 -11.90 25.38
C SER A 8 -29.66 -11.27 24.90
N PHE A 9 -29.25 -11.59 23.67
CA PHE A 9 -28.15 -10.91 22.98
C PHE A 9 -28.55 -9.47 22.65
N PRO A 10 -27.76 -8.45 23.00
CA PRO A 10 -27.97 -7.10 22.49
C PRO A 10 -27.55 -7.06 21.01
N MET A 11 -28.51 -6.76 20.14
CA MET A 11 -28.27 -6.25 18.79
C MET A 11 -27.43 -4.96 18.91
N ILE A 12 -26.16 -5.03 18.55
CA ILE A 12 -25.33 -3.84 18.36
C ILE A 12 -25.35 -3.53 16.87
N ASP A 13 -26.36 -2.78 16.45
CA ASP A 13 -26.31 -2.02 15.20
C ASP A 13 -25.34 -0.86 15.39
N ALA A 14 -24.06 -1.09 15.08
CA ALA A 14 -23.08 -0.01 14.95
C ALA A 14 -22.81 0.20 13.44
N PRO A 15 -23.10 1.39 12.88
CA PRO A 15 -22.85 1.66 11.47
C PRO A 15 -21.35 1.69 11.17
N PRO A 16 -20.92 1.42 9.91
CA PRO A 16 -19.53 1.49 9.50
C PRO A 16 -18.99 2.92 9.72
N ARG A 17 -17.82 3.00 10.36
CA ARG A 17 -17.27 4.25 10.91
C ARG A 17 -16.32 4.94 9.93
N ARG A 18 -16.44 6.27 9.92
CA ARG A 18 -16.05 7.20 8.85
C ARG A 18 -14.60 7.64 8.97
N LEU A 19 -13.87 7.68 7.85
CA LEU A 19 -12.71 8.55 7.69
C LEU A 19 -13.22 9.93 7.25
N SER A 20 -12.85 10.98 7.98
CA SER A 20 -13.24 12.35 7.63
C SER A 20 -12.31 12.90 6.55
N ALA A 21 -12.80 13.03 5.32
CA ALA A 21 -12.10 13.72 4.25
C ALA A 21 -12.22 15.25 4.42
N VAL A 22 -11.08 15.94 4.34
CA VAL A 22 -11.00 17.40 4.29
C VAL A 22 -11.63 17.89 2.98
N THR A 23 -12.75 18.60 3.09
CA THR A 23 -13.47 19.20 1.96
C THR A 23 -12.72 20.46 1.50
N SER A 24 -12.32 20.54 0.23
CA SER A 24 -11.79 21.77 -0.35
C SER A 24 -12.87 22.50 -1.15
N LEU A 25 -13.15 23.75 -0.74
CA LEU A 25 -14.05 24.69 -1.41
C LEU A 25 -13.29 25.40 -2.53
N SER A 26 -13.87 25.44 -3.73
CA SER A 26 -13.39 26.27 -4.85
C SER A 26 -13.81 27.73 -4.69
N PRO A 27 -13.03 28.68 -5.25
CA PRO A 27 -13.67 29.66 -6.15
C PRO A 27 -12.83 30.09 -7.37
N GLY A 28 -13.51 30.23 -8.51
CA GLY A 28 -13.54 31.46 -9.33
C GLY A 28 -12.29 31.95 -10.10
N SER A 29 -12.31 31.71 -11.42
CA SER A 29 -11.79 32.49 -12.56
C SER A 29 -10.89 33.73 -12.32
N GLY A 30 -9.74 33.78 -13.03
CA GLY A 30 -9.07 35.04 -13.36
C GLY A 30 -7.60 34.95 -13.78
N LEU A 31 -7.35 35.05 -15.10
CA LEU A 31 -6.20 35.63 -15.81
C LEU A 31 -4.76 35.18 -15.48
N GLY A 32 -4.05 34.76 -16.54
CA GLY A 32 -2.71 34.20 -16.48
C GLY A 32 -1.60 35.17 -16.09
N VAL A 33 -0.68 34.67 -15.28
CA VAL A 33 0.70 35.14 -15.12
C VAL A 33 1.55 33.91 -14.75
N SER A 34 2.63 33.65 -15.47
CA SER A 34 3.62 32.63 -15.10
C SER A 34 4.29 32.99 -13.76
N PRO A 35 4.31 32.12 -12.74
CA PRO A 35 5.05 32.41 -11.52
C PRO A 35 6.47 31.85 -11.62
N GLN A 36 7.47 32.75 -11.57
CA GLN A 36 8.78 32.39 -11.03
C GLN A 36 8.61 32.08 -9.54
N LEU A 37 8.93 30.86 -9.11
CA LEU A 37 8.80 30.46 -7.72
C LEU A 37 10.01 30.93 -6.91
N SER A 38 9.81 32.01 -6.14
CA SER A 38 10.66 32.35 -5.00
C SER A 38 10.39 31.40 -3.84
N MET A 39 11.46 30.84 -3.28
CA MET A 39 11.45 29.95 -2.13
C MET A 39 11.10 30.69 -0.83
N SER A 40 9.81 30.93 -0.56
CA SER A 40 9.28 31.14 0.80
C SER A 40 7.76 31.32 0.81
N SER A 41 6.98 30.25 0.98
CA SER A 41 5.71 30.30 1.72
C SER A 41 5.13 28.90 1.94
N GLY A 42 4.75 28.57 3.18
CA GLY A 42 4.21 27.27 3.58
C GLY A 42 2.74 27.05 3.22
N ARG A 43 2.37 27.25 1.95
CA ARG A 43 1.01 26.97 1.46
C ARG A 43 1.08 26.35 0.08
N THR A 44 0.78 25.05 -0.02
CA THR A 44 0.62 24.33 -1.28
C THR A 44 -0.66 24.82 -1.98
N ILE A 45 -0.54 25.26 -3.23
CA ILE A 45 -1.69 25.67 -4.06
C ILE A 45 -2.18 24.46 -4.87
N PRO A 46 -3.49 24.30 -5.15
CA PRO A 46 -4.00 23.25 -6.04
C PRO A 46 -3.35 23.35 -7.43
N GLY A 47 -2.45 22.41 -7.75
CA GLY A 47 -1.65 22.42 -8.98
C GLY A 47 -0.18 22.03 -8.75
N ASP A 48 0.35 22.26 -7.55
CA ASP A 48 1.73 21.90 -7.16
C ASP A 48 1.95 20.37 -7.12
N LEU A 49 0.88 19.58 -7.15
CA LEU A 49 0.92 18.11 -7.17
C LEU A 49 1.36 17.52 -8.53
N TYR A 50 1.33 18.30 -9.62
CA TYR A 50 1.56 17.78 -10.97
C TYR A 50 3.00 17.98 -11.48
N ALA A 51 3.75 18.94 -10.94
CA ALA A 51 5.11 19.26 -11.37
C ALA A 51 6.00 19.59 -10.15
N THR A 52 6.56 18.55 -9.52
CA THR A 52 7.43 18.71 -8.33
C THR A 52 8.87 19.09 -8.68
N SER A 53 9.17 19.42 -9.93
CA SER A 53 10.48 19.88 -10.40
C SER A 53 10.37 21.20 -11.17
N SER A 54 11.43 22.00 -11.10
CA SER A 54 11.51 23.33 -11.75
C SER A 54 11.49 23.27 -13.28
N ASN A 55 11.55 22.08 -13.89
CA ASN A 55 11.53 21.89 -15.33
C ASN A 55 10.22 21.24 -15.84
N GLY A 56 9.19 21.11 -14.99
CA GLY A 56 7.90 20.56 -15.39
C GLY A 56 7.85 19.03 -15.50
N ALA A 57 8.94 18.32 -15.19
CA ALA A 57 8.92 16.86 -15.11
C ALA A 57 8.26 16.39 -13.79
N ARG A 58 7.47 15.32 -13.87
CA ARG A 58 7.06 14.59 -12.66
C ARG A 58 8.33 14.03 -12.01
N ARG A 59 8.59 14.36 -10.74
CA ARG A 59 9.59 13.59 -9.98
C ARG A 59 9.07 12.14 -9.91
N PRO A 60 9.92 11.13 -10.19
CA PRO A 60 9.54 9.74 -9.97
C PRO A 60 8.97 9.59 -8.56
N CYS A 61 7.92 8.78 -8.37
CA CYS A 61 7.37 8.46 -7.03
C CYS A 61 8.41 7.77 -6.11
N THR A 62 9.60 7.52 -6.64
CA THR A 62 10.75 6.84 -6.05
C THR A 62 11.90 7.81 -5.79
N ALA A 63 11.90 8.95 -6.48
CA ALA A 63 12.80 10.04 -6.18
C ALA A 63 12.29 10.66 -4.88
N LYS A 64 12.98 10.32 -3.79
CA LYS A 64 12.86 10.83 -2.42
C LYS A 64 12.93 12.36 -2.39
N SER A 65 11.88 12.96 -2.90
CA SER A 65 11.64 14.37 -3.07
C SER A 65 11.29 14.92 -1.70
N LYS A 66 12.33 15.04 -0.87
CA LYS A 66 12.42 15.86 0.33
C LYS A 66 11.22 16.79 0.58
N GLN A 67 10.33 16.33 1.44
CA GLN A 67 9.90 17.00 2.68
C GLN A 67 8.89 16.08 3.36
N LEU A 68 9.28 14.82 3.58
CA LEU A 68 8.61 14.05 4.61
C LEU A 68 9.13 14.64 5.92
N PHE A 69 8.32 15.51 6.54
CA PHE A 69 8.62 15.94 7.89
C PHE A 69 8.25 14.76 8.81
N PRO A 70 9.11 14.41 9.77
CA PRO A 70 8.72 13.48 10.82
C PRO A 70 7.46 14.03 11.50
N PRO A 71 6.47 13.18 11.81
CA PRO A 71 5.22 13.65 12.39
C PRO A 71 5.48 14.36 13.74
N PRO A 72 4.58 15.27 14.16
CA PRO A 72 4.63 15.82 15.51
C PRO A 72 4.70 14.70 16.55
N GLY A 73 5.67 14.77 17.47
CA GLY A 73 5.83 13.80 18.57
C GLY A 73 6.81 12.65 18.32
N LEU A 74 7.47 12.56 17.15
CA LEU A 74 8.58 11.61 16.97
C LEU A 74 9.84 12.13 17.69
N GLN A 75 10.38 11.38 18.64
CA GLN A 75 11.62 11.74 19.35
C GLN A 75 12.73 10.69 19.11
N GLY A 76 13.99 11.12 19.15
CA GLY A 76 15.15 10.21 19.09
C GLY A 76 15.66 9.80 17.70
N TYR A 77 15.16 10.38 16.61
CA TYR A 77 15.52 9.98 15.24
C TYR A 77 16.68 10.79 14.64
N THR A 78 17.43 10.16 13.73
CA THR A 78 18.35 10.87 12.81
C THR A 78 17.63 11.15 11.48
N GLN A 79 17.64 12.41 11.02
CA GLN A 79 17.08 12.77 9.71
C GLN A 79 17.83 12.07 8.58
N LEU A 80 17.08 11.58 7.58
CA LEU A 80 17.68 11.01 6.37
C LEU A 80 18.56 12.05 5.67
N PRO A 81 19.83 11.74 5.36
CA PRO A 81 20.66 12.63 4.57
C PRO A 81 20.05 12.84 3.19
N THR A 82 20.26 14.05 2.67
CA THR A 82 19.96 14.40 1.30
C THR A 82 20.82 13.55 0.37
N ILE A 83 20.19 12.65 -0.41
CA ILE A 83 20.73 11.98 -1.60
C ILE A 83 22.25 11.69 -1.50
N SER A 84 22.60 10.49 -1.02
CA SER A 84 23.85 9.85 -1.42
C SER A 84 23.53 8.86 -2.53
N GLN A 85 23.93 9.19 -3.77
CA GLN A 85 24.14 8.21 -4.83
C GLN A 85 25.45 7.47 -4.52
N ASP A 86 25.44 6.68 -3.47
CA ASP A 86 26.35 5.55 -3.26
C ASP A 86 26.11 5.05 -1.85
N SER A 87 25.42 3.92 -1.76
CA SER A 87 25.69 2.98 -0.67
C SER A 87 26.48 1.87 -1.34
N GLY A 88 27.80 1.97 -1.24
CA GLY A 88 28.71 0.91 -1.64
C GLY A 88 28.23 -0.43 -1.07
N LEU A 89 28.40 -1.47 -1.87
CA LEU A 89 28.12 -2.87 -1.57
C LEU A 89 28.82 -3.32 -0.29
N GLN A 90 28.25 -3.00 0.87
CA GLN A 90 28.44 -3.82 2.06
C GLN A 90 27.20 -4.68 2.18
N ALA A 91 27.41 -5.98 1.95
CA ALA A 91 26.42 -7.00 2.24
C ALA A 91 26.23 -7.04 3.76
N HIS A 92 25.50 -6.06 4.30
CA HIS A 92 25.06 -6.12 5.67
C HIS A 92 24.14 -7.34 5.81
N PRO A 93 24.31 -8.12 6.88
CA PRO A 93 23.44 -9.24 7.13
C PRO A 93 22.00 -8.72 7.26
N LEU A 94 21.05 -9.45 6.68
CA LEU A 94 19.66 -9.04 6.63
C LEU A 94 19.07 -9.09 8.05
N SER A 95 18.76 -7.93 8.62
CA SER A 95 18.16 -7.82 9.95
C SER A 95 17.39 -6.52 10.07
N PHE A 96 16.39 -6.48 10.95
CA PHE A 96 15.81 -5.22 11.36
C PHE A 96 16.78 -4.48 12.30
N PRO A 97 16.86 -3.14 12.22
CA PRO A 97 17.60 -2.34 13.19
C PRO A 97 16.92 -2.39 14.56
N ASP A 98 17.68 -2.12 15.62
CA ASP A 98 17.09 -1.78 16.92
C ASP A 98 16.39 -0.43 16.81
N LEU A 99 15.09 -0.42 17.12
CA LEU A 99 14.21 0.76 17.06
C LEU A 99 13.61 1.07 18.43
N SER A 100 14.14 0.47 19.49
CA SER A 100 13.66 0.67 20.86
C SER A 100 13.78 2.12 21.34
N HIS A 101 14.69 2.89 20.74
CA HIS A 101 14.87 4.31 21.02
C HIS A 101 13.83 5.23 20.35
N ILE A 102 13.06 4.72 19.38
CA ILE A 102 12.03 5.52 18.69
C ILE A 102 10.76 5.53 19.53
N ILE A 103 10.42 6.70 20.05
CA ILE A 103 9.18 6.92 20.80
C ILE A 103 8.14 7.55 19.87
N LEU A 104 7.02 6.85 19.71
CA LEU A 104 5.82 7.35 19.02
C LEU A 104 4.83 7.82 20.09
N GLU A 105 4.59 9.14 20.20
CA GLU A 105 3.61 9.70 21.13
C GLU A 105 2.17 9.27 20.76
N ASP A 106 1.41 8.78 21.75
CA ASP A 106 0.06 8.19 21.59
C ASP A 106 -0.98 9.18 21.03
N GLU A 107 -0.82 10.48 21.28
CA GLU A 107 -1.82 11.51 20.97
C GLU A 107 -2.05 11.73 19.45
N ALA A 108 -1.14 11.24 18.60
CA ALA A 108 -1.30 11.32 17.15
C ALA A 108 -2.06 10.12 16.53
N TYR A 109 -2.40 9.09 17.33
CA TYR A 109 -2.92 7.78 16.89
C TYR A 109 -4.22 7.43 17.62
N ARG A 110 -5.30 8.18 17.35
CA ARG A 110 -6.59 7.96 18.03
C ARG A 110 -7.30 6.66 17.62
N GLU A 111 -6.90 6.05 16.51
CA GLU A 111 -7.52 4.85 15.95
C GLU A 111 -6.45 3.83 15.53
N SER A 112 -6.56 2.62 16.07
CA SER A 112 -5.67 1.50 15.77
C SER A 112 -6.11 0.84 14.47
N PHE A 113 -5.19 0.71 13.51
CA PHE A 113 -5.46 0.07 12.21
C PHE A 113 -5.36 -1.45 12.29
N MET A 114 -4.56 -1.97 13.21
CA MET A 114 -4.16 -3.38 13.27
C MET A 114 -4.33 -3.94 14.68
N THR A 115 -5.00 -5.08 14.78
CA THR A 115 -5.16 -5.80 16.03
C THR A 115 -3.89 -6.57 16.41
N GLU A 116 -3.73 -6.84 17.70
CA GLU A 116 -2.67 -7.71 18.25
C GLU A 116 -2.65 -9.10 17.60
N LEU A 117 -3.83 -9.63 17.22
CA LEU A 117 -3.91 -10.92 16.54
C LEU A 117 -3.26 -10.88 15.15
N THR A 118 -3.53 -9.84 14.37
CA THR A 118 -2.93 -9.63 13.05
C THR A 118 -1.42 -9.44 13.18
N TYR A 119 -1.01 -8.64 14.15
CA TYR A 119 0.41 -8.44 14.47
C TYR A 119 1.12 -9.75 14.83
N SER A 120 0.54 -10.56 15.73
CA SER A 120 1.08 -11.86 16.10
C SER A 120 1.24 -12.78 14.90
N LYS A 121 0.29 -12.79 13.94
CA LYS A 121 0.42 -13.57 12.70
C LYS A 121 1.60 -13.12 11.85
N ILE A 122 1.85 -11.80 11.77
CA ILE A 122 3.00 -11.24 11.06
C ILE A 122 4.30 -11.68 11.74
N CYS A 123 4.39 -11.58 13.07
CA CYS A 123 5.55 -12.03 13.84
C CYS A 123 5.81 -13.53 13.68
N ASP A 124 4.77 -14.37 13.76
CA ASP A 124 4.89 -15.81 13.54
C ASP A 124 5.38 -16.15 12.13
N ALA A 125 4.88 -15.42 11.13
CA ALA A 125 5.32 -15.57 9.75
C ALA A 125 6.78 -15.14 9.58
N PHE A 126 7.22 -14.08 10.27
CA PHE A 126 8.61 -13.65 10.28
C PHE A 126 9.50 -14.76 10.83
N THR A 127 9.19 -15.30 12.02
CA THR A 127 9.94 -16.40 12.62
C THR A 127 10.06 -17.60 11.67
N LYS A 128 8.92 -18.07 11.12
CA LYS A 128 8.88 -19.25 10.25
C LYS A 128 9.62 -19.05 8.92
N THR A 129 9.49 -17.88 8.29
CA THR A 129 10.00 -17.65 6.92
C THR A 129 11.40 -17.05 6.89
N CYS A 130 11.77 -16.27 7.91
CA CYS A 130 12.99 -15.48 7.93
C CYS A 130 14.07 -16.04 8.86
N LEU A 131 13.68 -16.71 9.95
CA LEU A 131 14.61 -17.28 10.95
C LEU A 131 14.77 -18.80 10.80
N GLU A 132 13.65 -19.52 10.66
CA GLU A 132 13.64 -21.00 10.71
C GLU A 132 13.76 -21.68 9.34
N SER A 133 13.29 -21.02 8.26
CA SER A 133 13.19 -21.64 6.95
C SER A 133 14.56 -21.86 6.30
N SER A 134 14.84 -23.10 5.89
CA SER A 134 15.97 -23.45 5.03
C SER A 134 15.73 -23.23 3.53
N MET A 135 14.52 -22.82 3.14
CA MET A 135 14.15 -22.54 1.74
C MET A 135 14.96 -21.36 1.17
N PHE A 136 15.36 -20.41 2.02
CA PHE A 136 16.02 -19.18 1.60
C PHE A 136 17.50 -19.21 1.99
N HIS A 137 18.37 -18.83 1.05
CA HIS A 137 19.83 -18.97 1.20
C HIS A 137 20.42 -18.15 2.35
N GLN A 138 19.80 -17.02 2.71
CA GLN A 138 20.29 -16.11 3.73
C GLN A 138 19.27 -15.94 4.87
N PRO A 139 19.49 -16.51 6.07
CA PRO A 139 18.62 -16.26 7.21
C PRO A 139 18.77 -14.82 7.71
N TYR A 140 17.79 -14.34 8.46
CA TYR A 140 17.90 -13.08 9.17
C TYR A 140 18.87 -13.21 10.35
N ALA A 141 19.64 -12.17 10.61
CA ALA A 141 20.69 -12.21 11.63
C ALA A 141 20.17 -12.06 13.06
N SER A 142 18.99 -11.47 13.23
CA SER A 142 18.35 -11.24 14.52
C SER A 142 16.85 -11.54 14.44
N ALA A 143 16.28 -11.89 15.60
CA ALA A 143 14.85 -12.03 15.81
C ALA A 143 14.14 -10.69 16.10
N ASP A 144 14.89 -9.59 16.17
CA ASP A 144 14.32 -8.25 16.36
C ASP A 144 13.32 -7.93 15.26
N PHE A 145 12.15 -7.42 15.65
CA PHE A 145 11.09 -7.05 14.73
C PHE A 145 10.42 -5.73 15.17
N PRO A 146 10.07 -4.84 14.23
CA PRO A 146 9.36 -3.60 14.52
C PRO A 146 8.08 -3.80 15.33
N SER A 147 7.86 -2.95 16.33
CA SER A 147 6.69 -3.02 17.21
C SER A 147 5.36 -2.75 16.48
N LEU A 148 4.24 -3.18 17.06
CA LEU A 148 2.90 -2.91 16.53
C LEU A 148 2.67 -1.41 16.25
N LYS A 149 3.02 -0.53 17.21
CA LYS A 149 2.90 0.93 17.04
C LYS A 149 3.64 1.43 15.79
N LEU A 150 4.80 0.85 15.51
CA LEU A 150 5.59 1.22 14.35
C LEU A 150 4.97 0.70 13.03
N LEU A 151 4.38 -0.50 13.04
CA LEU A 151 3.59 -1.00 11.92
C LEU A 151 2.37 -0.12 11.64
N GLU A 152 1.64 0.31 12.68
CA GLU A 152 0.51 1.24 12.53
C GLU A 152 0.94 2.59 11.95
N TYR A 153 2.11 3.09 12.35
CA TYR A 153 2.70 4.26 11.73
C TYR A 153 2.95 4.05 10.23
N PHE A 154 3.43 2.88 9.81
CA PHE A 154 3.60 2.59 8.38
C PHE A 154 2.27 2.50 7.63
N VAL A 155 1.23 1.93 8.23
CA VAL A 155 -0.12 1.93 7.62
C VAL A 155 -0.59 3.35 7.35
N LYS A 156 -0.40 4.27 8.30
CA LYS A 156 -0.72 5.69 8.10
C LYS A 156 0.05 6.29 6.92
N LEU A 157 1.36 6.09 6.88
CA LEU A 157 2.20 6.59 5.79
C LEU A 157 1.79 6.03 4.42
N PHE A 158 1.34 4.77 4.36
CA PHE A 158 0.81 4.18 3.14
C PHE A 158 -0.42 4.95 2.63
N PHE A 159 -1.43 5.16 3.47
CA PHE A 159 -2.64 5.87 3.07
C PHE A 159 -2.41 7.38 2.84
N GLU A 160 -1.40 7.97 3.47
CA GLU A 160 -1.07 9.39 3.30
C GLU A 160 -0.30 9.66 2.00
N HIS A 161 0.60 8.75 1.59
CA HIS A 161 1.56 9.03 0.52
C HIS A 161 1.46 8.09 -0.69
N PHE A 162 1.09 6.83 -0.50
CA PHE A 162 1.03 5.85 -1.59
C PHE A 162 -0.37 5.75 -2.19
N ASP A 163 -1.39 5.52 -1.36
CA ASP A 163 -2.77 5.29 -1.80
C ASP A 163 -3.34 6.42 -2.68
N PRO A 164 -3.09 7.73 -2.40
CA PRO A 164 -3.57 8.81 -3.26
C PRO A 164 -2.98 8.81 -4.67
N ILE A 165 -1.84 8.15 -4.86
CA ILE A 165 -1.15 8.05 -6.16
C ILE A 165 -1.52 6.74 -6.86
N VAL A 166 -1.57 5.65 -6.11
CA VAL A 166 -1.85 4.31 -6.61
C VAL A 166 -2.92 3.65 -5.73
N PRO A 167 -4.21 4.00 -5.95
CA PRO A 167 -5.32 3.51 -5.14
C PRO A 167 -5.64 2.05 -5.49
N LEU A 168 -4.91 1.12 -4.86
CA LEU A 168 -5.10 -0.34 -5.03
C LEU A 168 -5.88 -0.95 -3.87
N VAL A 169 -6.13 -0.19 -2.81
CA VAL A 169 -6.76 -0.64 -1.58
C VAL A 169 -7.85 0.36 -1.24
N HIS A 170 -9.11 -0.07 -1.19
CA HIS A 170 -10.19 0.87 -0.91
C HIS A 170 -10.24 1.19 0.59
N PRO A 171 -10.06 2.45 1.02
CA PRO A 171 -9.86 2.79 2.44
C PRO A 171 -11.03 2.44 3.36
N HIS A 172 -12.25 2.41 2.83
CA HIS A 172 -13.47 2.23 3.63
C HIS A 172 -14.00 0.81 3.65
N THR A 173 -13.55 -0.06 2.74
CA THR A 173 -14.03 -1.45 2.66
C THR A 173 -12.93 -2.47 2.95
N THR A 174 -11.66 -2.07 2.94
CA THR A 174 -10.56 -2.98 3.23
C THR A 174 -10.43 -3.19 4.74
N ASP A 175 -10.62 -4.44 5.17
CA ASP A 175 -10.29 -4.87 6.53
C ASP A 175 -8.85 -5.42 6.58
N LEU A 176 -7.94 -4.64 7.18
CA LEU A 176 -6.55 -5.04 7.39
C LEU A 176 -6.43 -6.27 8.31
N ASN A 177 -7.40 -6.51 9.18
CA ASN A 177 -7.38 -7.63 10.10
C ASN A 177 -7.94 -8.91 9.47
N GLY A 178 -8.64 -8.79 8.34
CA GLY A 178 -9.11 -9.92 7.54
C GLY A 178 -7.99 -10.64 6.80
N ASN A 179 -6.90 -9.95 6.45
CA ASN A 179 -5.75 -10.55 5.76
C ASN A 179 -4.41 -9.96 6.20
N TRP A 180 -3.67 -10.72 7.01
CA TRP A 180 -2.37 -10.30 7.56
C TRP A 180 -1.28 -10.10 6.48
N VAL A 181 -1.38 -10.77 5.33
CA VAL A 181 -0.40 -10.62 4.23
C VAL A 181 -0.59 -9.28 3.52
N LEU A 182 -1.84 -8.87 3.30
CA LEU A 182 -2.15 -7.54 2.79
C LEU A 182 -1.74 -6.45 3.79
N ALA A 183 -2.03 -6.65 5.08
CA ALA A 183 -1.58 -5.74 6.13
C ALA A 183 -0.06 -5.57 6.14
N LEU A 184 0.69 -6.68 6.04
CA LEU A 184 2.15 -6.65 5.90
C LEU A 184 2.59 -5.88 4.65
N ALA A 185 1.97 -6.12 3.50
CA ALA A 185 2.32 -5.41 2.26
C ALA A 185 2.11 -3.89 2.37
N ILE A 186 1.02 -3.47 3.01
CA ILE A 186 0.73 -2.06 3.29
C ILE A 186 1.81 -1.46 4.19
N CYS A 187 2.18 -2.13 5.28
CA CYS A 187 3.27 -1.69 6.16
C CYS A 187 4.61 -1.59 5.42
N VAL A 188 4.94 -2.57 4.59
CA VAL A 188 6.19 -2.63 3.83
C VAL A 188 6.30 -1.45 2.86
N ILE A 189 5.22 -1.10 2.16
CA ILE A 189 5.19 0.09 1.30
C ILE A 189 5.21 1.37 2.12
N GLY A 190 4.42 1.45 3.18
CA GLY A 190 4.38 2.60 4.09
C GLY A 190 5.74 2.93 4.71
N SER A 191 6.54 1.91 5.04
CA SER A 191 7.89 2.10 5.62
C SER A 191 8.83 2.93 4.73
N GLN A 192 8.60 2.94 3.41
CA GLN A 192 9.41 3.70 2.44
C GLN A 192 9.22 5.21 2.58
N TYR A 193 8.10 5.64 3.17
CA TYR A 193 7.73 7.04 3.32
C TYR A 193 8.10 7.60 4.69
N SER A 194 8.92 6.88 5.46
CA SER A 194 9.48 7.44 6.69
C SER A 194 10.57 8.47 6.41
N ALA A 195 10.57 9.54 7.20
CA ALA A 195 11.56 10.62 7.15
C ALA A 195 12.86 10.30 7.92
N THR A 196 12.93 9.17 8.62
CA THR A 196 14.04 8.87 9.54
C THR A 196 14.98 7.82 8.98
N ALA A 197 16.29 8.01 9.18
CA ALA A 197 17.30 7.08 8.72
C ALA A 197 17.16 5.70 9.35
N ASP A 198 16.77 5.66 10.62
CA ASP A 198 16.64 4.43 11.40
C ASP A 198 15.50 3.54 10.85
N ILE A 199 14.31 4.10 10.64
CA ILE A 199 13.19 3.37 10.01
C ILE A 199 13.50 3.01 8.56
N HIS A 200 14.24 3.86 7.84
CA HIS A 200 14.62 3.56 6.46
C HIS A 200 15.48 2.29 6.37
N ALA A 201 16.28 1.97 7.40
CA ALA A 201 17.01 0.72 7.46
C ALA A 201 16.09 -0.52 7.53
N CYS A 202 14.82 -0.37 7.91
CA CYS A 202 13.82 -1.45 7.87
C CYS A 202 13.30 -1.77 6.47
N VAL A 203 13.45 -0.86 5.48
CA VAL A 203 12.79 -0.99 4.17
C VAL A 203 13.25 -2.26 3.46
N VAL A 204 14.55 -2.46 3.27
CA VAL A 204 15.09 -3.64 2.57
C VAL A 204 14.73 -4.95 3.30
N PRO A 205 14.93 -5.08 4.63
CA PRO A 205 14.39 -6.19 5.42
C PRO A 205 12.89 -6.44 5.18
N PHE A 206 12.05 -5.41 5.26
CA PHE A 206 10.61 -5.59 5.04
C PHE A 206 10.28 -6.13 3.64
N HIS A 207 10.90 -5.60 2.59
CA HIS A 207 10.68 -6.09 1.22
C HIS A 207 11.09 -7.55 1.07
N GLU A 208 12.22 -7.95 1.65
CA GLU A 208 12.67 -9.33 1.60
C GLU A 208 11.79 -10.27 2.44
N PHE A 209 11.30 -9.82 3.60
CA PHE A 209 10.32 -10.57 4.39
C PHE A 209 9.02 -10.78 3.61
N LEU A 210 8.41 -9.71 3.10
CA LEU A 210 7.21 -9.79 2.26
C LEU A 210 7.45 -10.68 1.04
N ARG A 211 8.65 -10.60 0.45
CA ARG A 211 9.05 -11.45 -0.67
C ARG A 211 8.94 -12.92 -0.29
N ARG A 212 9.53 -13.33 0.83
CA ARG A 212 9.51 -14.71 1.34
C ARG A 212 8.11 -15.17 1.71
N THR A 213 7.34 -14.33 2.39
CA THR A 213 5.94 -14.60 2.72
C THR A 213 5.10 -14.90 1.47
N LEU A 214 5.25 -14.10 0.41
CA LEU A 214 4.48 -14.33 -0.81
C LEU A 214 4.87 -15.64 -1.52
N VAL A 215 6.13 -16.09 -1.44
CA VAL A 215 6.51 -17.42 -1.99
C VAL A 215 5.69 -18.52 -1.29
N THR A 216 5.67 -18.51 0.05
CA THR A 216 4.98 -19.57 0.81
C THR A 216 3.46 -19.50 0.67
N GLN A 217 2.88 -18.30 0.59
CA GLN A 217 1.43 -18.12 0.44
C GLN A 217 0.94 -18.47 -0.97
N LEU A 218 1.73 -18.24 -2.01
CA LEU A 218 1.33 -18.49 -3.40
C LEU A 218 1.41 -19.96 -3.79
N GLU A 219 2.25 -20.77 -3.14
CA GLU A 219 2.39 -22.21 -3.39
C GLU A 219 1.19 -23.02 -2.87
N GLY A 220 0.54 -22.55 -1.79
CA GLY A 220 -0.49 -23.31 -1.08
C GLY A 220 -1.92 -22.79 -1.21
N SER A 221 -2.18 -21.76 -2.02
CA SER A 221 -3.49 -21.10 -2.04
C SER A 221 -3.93 -20.58 -3.41
N GLU A 222 -5.24 -20.61 -3.64
CA GLU A 222 -5.88 -19.85 -4.71
C GLU A 222 -5.64 -18.35 -4.50
N LEU A 223 -5.60 -17.60 -5.60
CA LEU A 223 -5.30 -16.17 -5.54
C LEU A 223 -6.54 -15.39 -5.09
N SER A 224 -6.64 -15.12 -3.79
CA SER A 224 -7.63 -14.21 -3.23
C SER A 224 -7.31 -12.74 -3.58
N LEU A 225 -8.33 -11.86 -3.51
CA LEU A 225 -8.14 -10.43 -3.78
C LEU A 225 -7.07 -9.79 -2.88
N PRO A 226 -7.08 -9.99 -1.54
CA PRO A 226 -6.04 -9.41 -0.68
C PRO A 226 -4.63 -9.91 -1.01
N LEU A 227 -4.50 -11.18 -1.40
CA LEU A 227 -3.21 -11.75 -1.81
C LEU A 227 -2.75 -11.17 -3.15
N ALA A 228 -3.67 -10.91 -4.10
CA ALA A 228 -3.38 -10.22 -5.35
C ALA A 228 -2.92 -8.78 -5.11
N GLN A 229 -3.60 -8.04 -4.24
CA GLN A 229 -3.18 -6.69 -3.82
C GLN A 229 -1.77 -6.72 -3.21
N ALA A 230 -1.52 -7.63 -2.26
CA ALA A 230 -0.21 -7.78 -1.62
C ALA A 230 0.90 -8.13 -2.64
N LEU A 231 0.59 -8.98 -3.62
CA LEU A 231 1.51 -9.34 -4.69
C LEU A 231 1.87 -8.14 -5.58
N VAL A 232 0.88 -7.36 -6.01
CA VAL A 232 1.10 -6.17 -6.83
C VAL A 232 1.86 -5.09 -6.05
N LEU A 233 1.50 -4.83 -4.80
CA LEU A 233 2.22 -3.91 -3.92
C LEU A 233 3.68 -4.33 -3.76
N SER A 234 3.94 -5.62 -3.49
CA SER A 234 5.31 -6.16 -3.39
C SER A 234 6.13 -5.90 -4.64
N GLN A 235 5.55 -6.00 -5.84
CA GLN A 235 6.27 -5.75 -7.09
C GLN A 235 6.74 -4.30 -7.23
N VAL A 236 5.90 -3.33 -6.87
CA VAL A 236 6.30 -1.91 -6.82
C VAL A 236 7.44 -1.71 -5.85
N GLY A 237 7.31 -2.29 -4.67
CA GLY A 237 8.33 -2.23 -3.63
C GLY A 237 9.70 -2.73 -4.11
N LEU A 238 9.72 -3.92 -4.70
CA LEU A 238 10.95 -4.56 -5.17
C LEU A 238 11.63 -3.82 -6.33
N LEU A 239 10.84 -3.29 -7.29
CA LEU A 239 11.38 -2.56 -8.44
C LEU A 239 12.01 -1.22 -8.06
N TYR A 240 11.43 -0.54 -7.07
CA TYR A 240 11.69 0.88 -6.85
C TYR A 240 12.28 1.26 -5.48
N SER A 241 12.31 0.34 -4.52
CA SER A 241 12.76 0.63 -3.14
C SER A 241 14.01 -0.14 -2.72
N GLY A 242 14.63 -0.86 -3.64
CA GLY A 242 15.75 -1.75 -3.37
C GLY A 242 17.00 -1.50 -4.21
N GLY A 243 18.09 -2.15 -3.82
CA GLY A 243 19.27 -2.32 -4.67
C GLY A 243 19.04 -3.35 -5.78
N SER A 244 20.03 -3.54 -6.65
CA SER A 244 19.94 -4.41 -7.83
C SER A 244 19.45 -5.85 -7.54
N GLN A 245 19.68 -6.37 -6.34
CA GLN A 245 19.21 -7.69 -5.93
C GLN A 245 17.68 -7.79 -5.79
N LEU A 246 17.03 -6.77 -5.20
CA LEU A 246 15.57 -6.76 -5.08
C LEU A 246 14.91 -6.53 -6.44
N GLN A 247 15.53 -5.72 -7.30
CA GLN A 247 15.09 -5.56 -8.69
C GLN A 247 15.15 -6.88 -9.45
N LYS A 248 16.27 -7.62 -9.35
CA LYS A 248 16.39 -8.96 -9.94
C LYS A 248 15.27 -9.89 -9.44
N ALA A 249 15.00 -9.88 -8.14
CA ALA A 249 13.94 -10.69 -7.56
C ALA A 249 12.53 -10.28 -8.03
N ALA A 250 12.32 -9.00 -8.36
CA ALA A 250 11.08 -8.51 -8.96
C ALA A 250 10.86 -9.15 -10.34
N TYR A 251 11.88 -9.12 -11.19
CA TYR A 251 11.84 -9.71 -12.54
C TYR A 251 11.57 -11.21 -12.50
N GLU A 252 12.25 -11.95 -11.63
CA GLU A 252 12.03 -13.39 -11.46
C GLU A 252 10.59 -13.73 -11.06
N ARG A 253 9.91 -12.81 -10.38
CA ARG A 253 8.51 -12.97 -9.91
C ARG A 253 7.48 -12.35 -10.85
N MET A 254 7.88 -11.69 -11.94
CA MET A 254 6.94 -11.03 -12.85
C MET A 254 5.86 -12.00 -13.37
N GLY A 255 6.22 -13.27 -13.59
CA GLY A 255 5.28 -14.33 -13.98
C GLY A 255 4.13 -14.56 -12.98
N SER A 256 4.31 -14.26 -11.70
CA SER A 256 3.22 -14.37 -10.70
C SER A 256 2.11 -13.35 -10.92
N LEU A 257 2.40 -12.20 -11.55
CA LEU A 257 1.38 -11.18 -11.89
C LEU A 257 0.40 -11.69 -12.95
N GLN A 258 0.81 -12.66 -13.78
CA GLN A 258 -0.09 -13.29 -14.74
C GLN A 258 -1.29 -13.94 -14.03
N ARG A 259 -1.11 -14.46 -12.80
CA ARG A 259 -2.21 -15.02 -12.01
C ARG A 259 -3.29 -13.98 -11.74
N VAL A 260 -2.89 -12.72 -11.45
CA VAL A 260 -3.83 -11.62 -11.19
C VAL A 260 -4.68 -11.34 -12.43
N ILE A 261 -4.02 -11.27 -13.58
CA ILE A 261 -4.67 -11.04 -14.88
C ILE A 261 -5.65 -12.17 -15.20
N THR A 262 -5.22 -13.43 -15.10
CA THR A 262 -6.08 -14.58 -15.37
C THR A 262 -7.29 -14.62 -14.43
N SER A 263 -7.10 -14.32 -13.14
CA SER A 263 -8.20 -14.24 -12.18
C SER A 263 -9.20 -13.12 -12.51
N TYR A 264 -8.73 -11.96 -12.98
CA TYR A 264 -9.62 -10.89 -13.43
C TYR A 264 -10.43 -11.28 -14.67
N GLN A 265 -9.78 -11.88 -15.67
CA GLN A 265 -10.46 -12.34 -16.90
C GLN A 265 -11.53 -13.40 -16.62
N TYR A 266 -11.27 -14.33 -15.70
CA TYR A 266 -12.25 -15.34 -15.32
C TYR A 266 -13.49 -14.73 -14.63
N ARG A 267 -13.31 -13.67 -13.83
CA ARG A 267 -14.41 -13.01 -13.12
C ARG A 267 -15.34 -12.19 -14.02
N GLN A 268 -14.85 -11.64 -15.13
CA GLN A 268 -15.71 -10.91 -16.07
C GLN A 268 -16.85 -11.76 -16.66
N GLY A 269 -16.81 -13.09 -16.52
CA GLY A 269 -17.86 -14.01 -16.95
C GLY A 269 -18.97 -14.29 -15.94
N PHE A 270 -18.86 -13.81 -14.69
CA PHE A 270 -19.82 -14.09 -13.62
C PHE A 270 -20.49 -12.81 -13.13
N SER A 271 -21.66 -12.49 -13.66
CA SER A 271 -22.49 -11.41 -13.18
C SER A 271 -23.82 -11.95 -12.67
N GLY A 272 -24.06 -11.78 -11.37
CA GLY A 272 -25.41 -11.76 -10.83
C GLY A 272 -25.59 -12.68 -9.63
N HIS A 273 -25.94 -12.09 -8.50
CA HIS A 273 -27.07 -12.48 -7.66
C HIS A 273 -27.75 -11.17 -7.20
N ASP A 274 -29.07 -11.24 -6.96
CA ASP A 274 -29.87 -10.09 -6.52
C ASP A 274 -29.59 -9.83 -5.03
N GLU A 275 -28.58 -9.00 -4.75
CA GLU A 275 -28.14 -8.67 -3.41
C GLU A 275 -28.53 -7.23 -3.01
N GLY A 276 -28.46 -6.93 -1.70
CA GLY A 276 -28.77 -5.60 -1.17
C GLY A 276 -27.85 -4.52 -1.71
N ASP A 277 -28.21 -3.26 -1.47
CA ASP A 277 -27.45 -2.08 -1.92
C ASP A 277 -25.98 -2.10 -1.43
N GLU A 278 -25.73 -2.52 -0.18
CA GLU A 278 -24.38 -2.65 0.39
C GLU A 278 -23.55 -3.74 -0.29
N ASP A 279 -24.15 -4.89 -0.57
CA ASP A 279 -23.46 -6.01 -1.22
C ASP A 279 -23.14 -5.69 -2.68
N LYS A 280 -24.06 -5.02 -3.38
CA LYS A 280 -23.82 -4.49 -4.73
C LYS A 280 -22.64 -3.52 -4.76
N TRP A 281 -22.57 -2.59 -3.80
CA TRP A 281 -21.45 -1.66 -3.71
C TRP A 281 -20.14 -2.40 -3.43
N ARG A 282 -20.13 -3.32 -2.46
CA ARG A 282 -18.94 -4.12 -2.14
C ARG A 282 -18.47 -4.99 -3.31
N GLY A 283 -19.38 -5.64 -4.01
CA GLY A 283 -19.09 -6.44 -5.19
C GLY A 283 -18.48 -5.59 -6.31
N TRP A 284 -19.05 -4.40 -6.54
CA TRP A 284 -18.47 -3.45 -7.48
C TRP A 284 -17.08 -2.98 -7.07
N ILE A 285 -16.85 -2.69 -5.77
CA ILE A 285 -15.53 -2.31 -5.26
C ILE A 285 -14.53 -3.44 -5.47
N GLU A 286 -14.91 -4.69 -5.24
CA GLU A 286 -14.05 -5.85 -5.53
C GLU A 286 -13.69 -5.92 -7.01
N ASP A 287 -14.65 -5.83 -7.92
CA ASP A 287 -14.42 -5.86 -9.37
C ASP A 287 -13.55 -4.70 -9.84
N GLU A 288 -13.81 -3.50 -9.32
CA GLU A 288 -13.03 -2.30 -9.57
C GLU A 288 -11.61 -2.44 -9.01
N THR A 289 -11.43 -3.08 -7.86
CA THR A 289 -10.09 -3.36 -7.30
C THR A 289 -9.30 -4.25 -8.24
N TRP A 290 -9.90 -5.32 -8.76
CA TRP A 290 -9.22 -6.18 -9.75
C TRP A 290 -8.88 -5.45 -11.04
N ARG A 291 -9.78 -4.62 -11.55
CA ARG A 291 -9.53 -3.75 -12.70
C ARG A 291 -8.33 -2.83 -12.45
N ARG A 292 -8.28 -2.18 -11.29
CA ARG A 292 -7.16 -1.32 -10.86
C ARG A 292 -5.85 -2.07 -10.76
N LEU A 293 -5.84 -3.28 -10.20
CA LEU A 293 -4.65 -4.14 -10.15
C LEU A 293 -4.13 -4.46 -11.56
N CYS A 294 -5.01 -4.90 -12.48
CA CYS A 294 -4.60 -5.21 -13.85
C CYS A 294 -4.10 -3.98 -14.62
N TYR A 295 -4.80 -2.84 -14.49
CA TYR A 295 -4.36 -1.58 -15.08
C TYR A 295 -2.99 -1.17 -14.56
N PHE A 296 -2.77 -1.32 -13.26
CA PHE A 296 -1.51 -0.94 -12.64
C PHE A 296 -0.37 -1.91 -12.97
N ILE A 297 -0.63 -3.22 -13.09
CA ILE A 297 0.36 -4.18 -13.61
C ILE A 297 0.82 -3.77 -15.01
N TRP A 298 -0.11 -3.37 -15.88
CA TRP A 298 0.25 -2.86 -17.19
C TRP A 298 1.09 -1.59 -17.11
N LEU A 299 0.68 -0.63 -16.28
CA LEU A 299 1.42 0.62 -16.11
C LEU A 299 2.84 0.32 -15.60
N LEU A 300 2.98 -0.62 -14.68
CA LEU A 300 4.25 -1.07 -14.12
C LEU A 300 5.16 -1.70 -15.18
N ASP A 301 4.62 -2.55 -16.05
CA ASP A 301 5.33 -3.10 -17.22
C ASP A 301 5.83 -1.98 -18.15
N ARG A 302 4.96 -1.01 -18.48
CA ARG A 302 5.34 0.12 -19.36
C ARG A 302 6.41 1.01 -18.76
N MET A 303 6.29 1.32 -17.46
CA MET A 303 7.31 2.09 -16.74
C MET A 303 8.61 1.31 -16.64
N GLY A 304 8.55 -0.01 -16.38
CA GLY A 304 9.72 -0.86 -16.27
C GLY A 304 10.57 -0.89 -17.54
N ARG A 305 9.94 -0.99 -18.71
CA ARG A 305 10.63 -0.92 -20.02
C ARG A 305 11.36 0.41 -20.22
N TYR A 306 10.79 1.51 -19.74
CA TYR A 306 11.40 2.83 -19.86
C TYR A 306 12.55 3.04 -18.88
N PHE A 307 12.41 2.58 -17.64
CA PHE A 307 13.39 2.86 -16.58
C PHE A 307 14.55 1.87 -16.53
N PHE A 308 14.38 0.64 -17.02
CA PHE A 308 15.33 -0.44 -16.77
C PHE A 308 15.82 -1.16 -18.03
N ASP A 309 15.52 -0.64 -19.23
CA ASP A 309 15.95 -1.18 -20.53
C ASP A 309 15.63 -2.67 -20.78
N ASP A 310 14.77 -3.26 -19.95
CA ASP A 310 14.44 -4.68 -20.03
C ASP A 310 13.26 -4.93 -20.99
N HIS A 311 13.45 -5.95 -21.84
CA HIS A 311 12.54 -6.31 -22.93
C HIS A 311 11.70 -7.56 -22.62
N GLN A 312 11.85 -8.17 -21.44
CA GLN A 312 11.24 -9.47 -21.12
C GLN A 312 10.02 -9.36 -20.22
N THR A 313 8.94 -8.78 -20.73
CA THR A 313 7.64 -9.00 -20.10
C THR A 313 6.59 -9.20 -21.17
N GLY A 314 5.87 -10.32 -21.05
CA GLY A 314 4.77 -10.69 -21.95
C GLY A 314 3.82 -9.50 -22.05
N ALA A 315 3.63 -9.01 -23.27
CA ALA A 315 2.79 -7.87 -23.52
C ALA A 315 1.37 -8.19 -23.08
N PHE A 316 0.97 -7.69 -21.91
CA PHE A 316 -0.43 -7.67 -21.54
C PHE A 316 -1.16 -6.78 -22.55
N ASN A 317 -2.10 -7.36 -23.28
CA ASN A 317 -2.90 -6.62 -24.24
C ASN A 317 -3.99 -5.86 -23.48
N VAL A 318 -3.85 -4.53 -23.43
CA VAL A 318 -4.78 -3.62 -22.76
C VAL A 318 -6.03 -3.32 -23.58
N ALA A 319 -6.09 -3.79 -24.83
CA ALA A 319 -7.25 -3.52 -25.69
C ALA A 319 -8.59 -3.91 -25.03
N ASP A 320 -8.57 -4.91 -24.14
CA ASP A 320 -9.78 -5.40 -23.45
C ASP A 320 -9.97 -4.83 -22.03
N LEU A 321 -9.06 -3.97 -21.54
CA LEU A 321 -9.16 -3.42 -20.18
C LEU A 321 -9.93 -2.10 -20.18
N THR A 322 -11.07 -2.09 -19.49
CA THR A 322 -11.79 -0.87 -19.14
C THR A 322 -10.98 -0.02 -18.17
N LEU A 323 -10.96 1.30 -18.35
CA LEU A 323 -10.25 2.20 -17.45
C LEU A 323 -10.89 2.21 -16.05
N PRO A 324 -10.10 2.30 -14.97
CA PRO A 324 -10.62 2.49 -13.61
C PRO A 324 -11.51 3.73 -13.47
N HIS A 325 -12.51 3.65 -12.59
CA HIS A 325 -13.47 4.72 -12.36
C HIS A 325 -13.25 5.42 -11.01
N ASP A 326 -12.45 6.47 -10.99
CA ASP A 326 -12.07 7.19 -9.75
C ASP A 326 -13.24 7.83 -9.00
N GLY A 327 -14.23 8.36 -9.72
CA GLY A 327 -15.41 8.99 -9.10
C GLY A 327 -16.20 8.02 -8.20
N LEU A 328 -16.59 6.87 -8.76
CA LEU A 328 -17.25 5.78 -8.05
C LEU A 328 -16.36 5.12 -6.99
N TRP A 329 -15.05 4.99 -7.25
CA TRP A 329 -14.10 4.45 -6.28
C TRP A 329 -13.98 5.32 -5.03
N SER A 330 -14.06 6.65 -5.16
CA SER A 330 -13.91 7.57 -4.01
C SER A 330 -15.10 7.60 -3.05
N GLN A 331 -16.19 6.89 -3.37
CA GLN A 331 -17.39 6.92 -2.55
C GLN A 331 -17.20 6.17 -1.23
N VAL A 332 -17.74 6.74 -0.15
CA VAL A 332 -17.53 6.25 1.22
C VAL A 332 -18.67 5.34 1.69
N THR A 333 -19.83 5.43 1.04
CA THR A 333 -21.04 4.71 1.41
C THR A 333 -21.71 4.10 0.18
N SER A 334 -22.43 2.99 0.38
CA SER A 334 -23.24 2.40 -0.69
C SER A 334 -24.27 3.39 -1.24
N SER A 335 -24.90 4.20 -0.38
CA SER A 335 -25.91 5.17 -0.81
C SER A 335 -25.35 6.23 -1.78
N ASP A 336 -24.17 6.78 -1.47
CA ASP A 336 -23.53 7.78 -2.33
C ASP A 336 -23.07 7.14 -3.65
N TRP A 337 -22.53 5.91 -3.57
CA TRP A 337 -22.12 5.13 -4.72
C TRP A 337 -23.30 4.84 -5.66
N ILE A 338 -24.44 4.36 -5.17
CA ILE A 338 -25.63 4.08 -6.00
C ILE A 338 -26.13 5.34 -6.68
N GLN A 339 -26.17 6.46 -5.95
CA GLN A 339 -26.64 7.72 -6.52
C GLN A 339 -25.76 8.19 -7.68
N LEU A 340 -24.44 8.01 -7.57
CA LEU A 340 -23.50 8.35 -8.63
C LEU A 340 -23.52 7.32 -9.76
N HIS A 341 -23.58 6.02 -9.46
CA HIS A 341 -23.58 4.93 -10.43
C HIS A 341 -24.73 5.08 -11.44
N ARG A 342 -25.94 5.37 -10.94
CA ARG A 342 -27.13 5.63 -11.78
C ARG A 342 -27.03 6.86 -12.70
N ARG A 343 -26.05 7.73 -12.50
CA ARG A 343 -25.82 8.92 -13.35
C ARG A 343 -24.72 8.69 -14.38
N VAL A 344 -23.89 7.67 -14.17
CA VAL A 344 -22.75 7.33 -15.03
C VAL A 344 -23.14 6.25 -16.04
N ASP A 345 -24.04 5.34 -15.65
CA ASP A 345 -24.81 4.49 -16.59
C ASP A 345 -25.76 5.34 -17.45
#